data_AF-A0A832TAB4-F1
#
_entry.id   AF-A0A832TAB4-F1
#
_cell.length_a   1.000
_cell.length_b   1.000
_cell.length_c   1.000
_cell.angle_alpha   90.00
_cell.angle_beta   90.00
_cell.angle_gamma   90.00
#
_symmetry.space_group_name_H-M   'P 1'
#
loop_
_entity.id
_entity.type
_entity.pdbx_description
1 polymer ?
#
loop_
_entity_poly.entity_id
_entity_poly.type
_entity_poly.pdbx_seq_one_letter_code
_entity_poly.pdbx_strand_id
1 'polypeptide(L)'
;MKTIAVDEETWEAIKKLKARLDAKSYDEVLKKLIQAWHTLELETKAESISLDDEEAELVLSVIKERGRFVQEGNKNDSNASKNLL
;
A
#
# COMPACT_ATOMS: atom_id res chain seq x y z
N MET A 1 2.20 -5.30 -22.08
CA MET A 1 0.85 -5.33 -21.48
C MET A 1 0.38 -6.77 -21.40
N LYS A 2 -0.37 -7.09 -20.34
CA LYS A 2 -1.14 -8.34 -20.21
C LYS A 2 -2.61 -7.93 -20.11
N THR A 3 -3.51 -8.77 -20.60
CA THR A 3 -4.95 -8.45 -20.65
C THR A 3 -5.69 -9.35 -19.68
N ILE A 4 -6.70 -8.80 -19.02
CA ILE A 4 -7.68 -9.54 -18.23
C ILE A 4 -9.04 -9.40 -18.91
N ALA A 5 -9.79 -10.50 -18.98
CA ALA A 5 -11.18 -10.48 -19.39
C ALA A 5 -12.06 -10.35 -18.15
N VAL A 6 -13.07 -9.49 -18.23
CA VAL A 6 -14.07 -9.28 -17.18
C VAL A 6 -15.46 -9.26 -17.83
N ASP A 7 -16.49 -9.59 -17.06
CA ASP A 7 -17.87 -9.43 -17.50
C ASP A 7 -18.31 -7.95 -17.50
N GLU A 8 -19.47 -7.69 -18.10
CA GLU A 8 -20.01 -6.33 -18.24
C GLU A 8 -20.34 -5.70 -16.87
N GLU A 9 -20.80 -6.51 -15.91
CA GLU A 9 -21.12 -6.03 -14.56
C GLU A 9 -19.85 -5.52 -13.85
N THR A 10 -18.78 -6.30 -13.89
CA THR A 10 -17.47 -5.95 -13.36
C THR A 10 -16.90 -4.72 -14.09
N TRP A 11 -17.07 -4.65 -15.40
CA TRP A 11 -16.64 -3.51 -16.19
C TRP A 11 -17.33 -2.20 -15.77
N GLU A 12 -18.65 -2.23 -15.57
CA GLU A 12 -19.40 -1.08 -15.07
C GLU A 12 -18.98 -0.66 -13.66
N ALA A 13 -18.74 -1.64 -12.78
CA ALA A 13 -18.25 -1.38 -11.43
C ALA A 13 -16.87 -0.69 -11.45
N ILE A 14 -15.93 -1.18 -12.27
CA ILE A 14 -14.59 -0.61 -12.41
C ILE A 14 -14.64 0.81 -13.01
N LYS A 15 -15.52 1.09 -13.97
CA LYS A 15 -15.73 2.44 -14.52
C LYS A 15 -16.19 3.43 -13.45
N LYS A 16 -17.20 3.04 -12.65
CA LYS A 16 -17.69 3.86 -11.54
C LYS A 16 -16.59 4.11 -10.50
N LEU A 17 -15.81 3.08 -10.18
CA LEU A 17 -14.71 3.19 -9.24
C LEU A 17 -13.61 4.14 -9.76
N LYS A 18 -13.23 4.03 -11.04
CA LYS A 18 -12.28 4.95 -11.68
C LYS A 18 -12.69 6.40 -11.53
N ALA A 19 -13.97 6.70 -11.77
CA ALA A 19 -14.52 8.05 -11.64
C ALA A 19 -14.51 8.54 -10.18
N ARG A 20 -14.90 7.69 -9.23
CA ARG A 20 -14.89 8.04 -7.79
C ARG A 20 -13.48 8.31 -7.25
N LEU A 21 -12.48 7.57 -7.75
CA LEU A 21 -11.09 7.71 -7.34
C LEU A 21 -10.33 8.80 -8.12
N ASP A 22 -10.98 9.44 -9.09
CA ASP A 22 -10.36 10.36 -10.06
C ASP A 22 -9.07 9.79 -10.69
N ALA A 23 -9.08 8.48 -10.96
CA ALA A 23 -7.90 7.77 -11.44
C ALA A 23 -7.70 8.01 -12.95
N LYS A 24 -6.45 8.18 -13.38
CA LYS A 24 -6.10 8.47 -14.78
C LYS A 24 -6.25 7.25 -15.68
N SER A 25 -6.09 6.04 -15.14
CA SER A 25 -6.14 4.78 -15.88
C SER A 25 -6.77 3.65 -15.06
N TYR A 26 -7.18 2.57 -15.73
CA TYR A 26 -7.66 1.37 -15.04
C TYR A 26 -6.53 0.62 -14.30
N ASP A 27 -5.30 0.68 -14.81
CA ASP A 27 -4.12 0.16 -14.11
C ASP A 27 -3.92 0.85 -12.75
N GLU A 28 -4.19 2.15 -12.67
CA GLU A 28 -4.13 2.90 -11.42
C GLU A 28 -5.24 2.47 -10.45
N VAL A 29 -6.45 2.22 -10.95
CA VAL A 29 -7.55 1.66 -10.15
C VAL A 29 -7.15 0.29 -9.57
N LEU A 30 -6.60 -0.59 -10.41
CA LEU A 30 -6.15 -1.92 -9.97
C LEU A 30 -5.04 -1.83 -8.93
N LYS A 31 -4.05 -0.94 -9.10
CA LYS A 31 -3.00 -0.72 -8.10
C LYS A 31 -3.57 -0.25 -6.76
N LYS A 32 -4.53 0.69 -6.77
CA LYS A 32 -5.18 1.16 -5.54
C LYS A 32 -6.00 0.07 -4.88
N LEU A 33 -6.69 -0.77 -5.65
CA LEU A 33 -7.42 -1.94 -5.13
C LEU A 33 -6.48 -2.95 -4.46
N ILE A 34 -5.34 -3.26 -5.09
CA ILE A 34 -4.33 -4.16 -4.52
C ILE A 34 -3.75 -3.60 -3.22
N GLN A 35 -3.47 -2.29 -3.20
CA GLN A 35 -3.00 -1.62 -1.97
C GLN A 35 -4.04 -1.69 -0.85
N ALA A 36 -5.30 -1.39 -1.16
CA ALA A 36 -6.39 -1.46 -0.19
C ALA A 36 -6.57 -2.88 0.36
N TRP A 37 -6.44 -3.91 -0.49
CA TRP A 37 -6.48 -5.31 -0.08
C TRP A 37 -5.36 -5.64 0.91
N HIS A 38 -4.12 -5.24 0.63
CA HIS A 38 -3.00 -5.48 1.55
C HIS A 38 -3.21 -4.80 2.91
N THR A 39 -3.78 -3.59 2.94
CA THR A 39 -4.11 -2.91 4.20
C THR A 39 -5.16 -3.68 4.98
N LEU A 40 -6.26 -4.08 4.32
CA LEU A 40 -7.33 -4.85 4.96
C LEU A 40 -6.84 -6.20 5.49
N GLU A 41 -6.00 -6.90 4.73
CA GLU A 41 -5.40 -8.17 5.15
C GLU A 41 -4.50 -7.97 6.39
N LEU A 42 -3.74 -6.87 6.44
CA LEU A 42 -2.91 -6.54 7.58
C LEU A 42 -3.76 -6.20 8.82
N GLU A 43 -4.80 -5.39 8.66
CA GLU A 43 -5.74 -5.04 9.75
C GLU A 43 -6.41 -6.29 10.32
N THR A 44 -6.93 -7.15 9.45
CA THR A 44 -7.57 -8.42 9.86
C THR A 44 -6.59 -9.33 10.61
N LYS A 45 -5.34 -9.44 10.12
CA LYS A 45 -4.31 -10.22 10.81
C LYS A 45 -3.95 -9.59 12.15
N ALA A 46 -3.83 -8.26 12.22
CA ALA A 46 -3.52 -7.56 13.47
C ALA A 46 -4.63 -7.76 14.51
N GLU A 47 -5.90 -7.71 14.13
CA GLU A 47 -7.05 -7.98 15.02
C GLU A 47 -7.03 -9.41 15.59
N SER A 48 -6.50 -10.38 14.83
CA SER A 48 -6.41 -11.78 15.29
C SER A 48 -5.26 -12.04 16.27
N ILE A 49 -4.33 -11.10 16.42
CA ILE A 49 -3.18 -11.24 17.31
C ILE A 49 -3.54 -10.61 18.67
N SER A 50 -3.64 -11.45 19.70
CA SER A 50 -3.63 -11.00 21.09
C SER A 50 -2.19 -11.02 21.57
N LEU A 51 -1.64 -9.85 21.92
CA LEU A 51 -0.31 -9.71 22.52
C LEU A 51 -0.48 -9.34 23.99
N ASP A 52 0.41 -9.83 24.84
CA ASP A 52 0.62 -9.21 26.15
C ASP A 52 1.49 -7.95 26.04
N ASP A 53 1.64 -7.24 27.16
CA ASP A 53 2.36 -5.96 27.20
C ASP A 53 3.84 -6.10 26.81
N GLU A 54 4.50 -7.21 27.15
CA GLU A 54 5.91 -7.45 26.80
C GLU A 54 6.08 -7.75 25.31
N GLU A 55 5.19 -8.59 24.76
CA GLU A 55 5.16 -8.92 23.34
C GLU A 55 4.84 -7.69 22.47
N ALA A 56 3.91 -6.84 22.92
CA ALA A 56 3.55 -5.60 22.24
C ALA A 56 4.73 -4.62 22.17
N GLU A 57 5.48 -4.46 23.26
CA GLU A 57 6.66 -3.60 23.33
C GLU A 57 7.75 -4.07 22.35
N LEU A 58 7.98 -5.39 22.27
CA LEU A 58 8.92 -6.00 21.34
C LEU A 58 8.50 -5.77 19.88
N VAL A 59 7.23 -6.02 19.53
CA VAL A 59 6.72 -5.79 18.17
C VAL A 59 6.83 -4.31 17.77
N LEU A 60 6.48 -3.39 18.67
CA LEU A 60 6.62 -1.95 18.43
C LEU A 60 8.08 -1.54 18.21
N SER A 61 9.03 -2.14 18.94
CA SER A 61 10.46 -1.86 18.78
C SER A 61 10.96 -2.24 17.37
N VAL A 62 10.56 -3.42 16.88
CA VAL A 62 10.91 -3.93 15.54
C VAL A 62 10.27 -3.08 14.44
N ILE A 63 9.00 -2.67 14.60
CA ILE A 63 8.32 -1.80 13.64
C ILE A 63 9.00 -0.42 13.57
N LYS A 64 9.32 0.19 14.71
CA LYS A 64 10.02 1.48 14.77
C LYS A 64 11.43 1.41 14.15
N GLU A 65 12.12 0.29 14.32
CA GLU A 65 13.42 0.07 13.69
C GLU A 65 13.29 -0.03 12.17
N ARG A 66 12.36 -0.84 11.66
CA ARG A 66 12.09 -0.95 10.22
C ARG A 66 11.60 0.34 9.59
N GLY A 67 10.80 1.14 10.30
CA GLY A 67 10.35 2.46 9.85
C GLY A 67 11.47 3.48 9.67
N ARG A 68 12.55 3.39 10.48
CA ARG A 68 13.74 4.25 10.34
C ARG A 68 14.52 3.96 9.05
N PHE A 69 14.66 2.69 8.68
CA PHE A 69 15.35 2.30 7.44
C PHE A 69 14.64 2.80 6.17
N VAL A 70 13.30 2.88 6.19
CA VAL A 70 12.52 3.42 5.06
C VAL A 70 12.71 4.94 4.90
N GLN A 71 12.90 5.68 5.99
CA GLN A 71 13.17 7.12 5.93
C GLN A 71 14.60 7.45 5.49
N GLU A 72 15.59 6.61 5.82
CA GLU A 72 16.99 6.81 5.39
C GLU A 72 17.18 6.56 3.88
N GLY A 73 16.49 5.56 3.31
CA GLY A 73 16.50 5.35 1.86
C GLY A 73 15.96 6.56 1.08
N ASN A 74 14.88 7.18 1.56
CA ASN A 74 14.22 8.30 0.89
C ASN A 74 15.02 9.64 1.01
N LYS A 75 15.84 9.78 2.06
CA LYS A 75 16.75 10.93 2.23
C LYS A 75 17.98 10.85 1.30
N ASN A 76 18.46 9.65 1.00
CA ASN A 76 19.59 9.48 0.09
C ASN A 76 19.22 9.76 -1.38
N ASP A 77 18.04 9.35 -1.84
CA ASP A 77 17.60 9.62 -3.22
C ASP A 77 17.31 11.12 -3.47
N SER A 78 16.83 11.83 -2.45
CA SER A 78 16.55 13.27 -2.53
C SER A 78 17.81 14.14 -2.47
N ASN A 79 18.89 13.69 -1.83
CA ASN A 79 20.19 14.37 -1.87
C ASN A 79 20.97 14.10 -3.17
N ALA A 80 20.88 12.90 -3.74
CA ALA A 80 21.50 12.58 -5.03
C ALA A 80 20.95 13.47 -6.17
N SER A 81 19.65 13.75 -6.15
CA SER A 81 18.99 14.59 -7.15
C SER A 81 19.32 16.09 -7.04
N LYS A 82 19.80 16.56 -5.88
CA LYS A 82 20.16 17.98 -5.65
C LYS A 82 21.60 18.33 -6.04
N ASN A 83 22.48 17.33 -6.19
CA ASN A 83 23.88 17.53 -6.57
C ASN A 83 24.14 17.39 -8.09
N LEU A 84 23.09 17.24 -8.89
CA LEU A 84 23.17 17.17 -10.37
C LEU A 84 22.59 18.40 -11.09
N LEU A 85 22.28 19.48 -10.36
CA LEU A 85 21.86 20.79 -10.85
C LEU A 85 22.83 21.86 -10.35
#